data_AF-A0A6L5P3B4-F1
#
_entry.id   AF-A0A6L5P3B4-F1
#
_cell.length_a   1.000
_cell.length_b   1.000
_cell.length_c   1.000
_cell.angle_alpha   90.00
_cell.angle_beta   90.00
_cell.angle_gamma   90.00
#
_symmetry.space_group_name_H-M   'P 1'
#
loop_
_entity.id
_entity.type
_entity.pdbx_description
1 polymer ?
#
loop_
_entity_poly.entity_id
_entity_poly.type
_entity_poly.pdbx_seq_one_letter_code
_entity_poly.pdbx_strand_id
1 'polypeptide(L)'
;MAQISIPDDQINDAVLAIVKNLDLVPREDLRAYCPPLDEVRKDYFMNHSKPWIRNLIFDRFPETLDVNGGWAINPSGREPGMRGTFVKFLQMKEWLAEHDNEINWYEKLAI
;
A
#
# COMPACT_ATOMS: atom_id res chain seq x y z
N MET A 1 -19.67 46.63 1.05
CA MET A 1 -19.26 45.38 0.37
C MET A 1 -20.06 44.26 1.02
N ALA A 2 -20.83 43.48 0.27
CA ALA A 2 -21.60 42.38 0.84
C ALA A 2 -20.65 41.18 1.07
N GLN A 3 -20.49 40.78 2.33
CA GLN A 3 -19.73 39.59 2.69
C GLN A 3 -20.69 38.39 2.62
N ILE A 4 -20.50 37.53 1.63
CA ILE A 4 -21.26 36.29 1.51
C ILE A 4 -20.58 35.29 2.45
N SER A 5 -21.26 34.97 3.56
CA SER A 5 -20.86 33.90 4.46
C SER A 5 -21.42 32.60 3.93
N ILE A 6 -20.54 31.72 3.42
CA ILE A 6 -20.95 30.37 3.05
C ILE A 6 -20.95 29.53 4.34
N PRO A 7 -22.02 28.79 4.63
CA PRO A 7 -22.06 27.87 5.76
C PRO A 7 -21.02 26.74 5.64
N ASP A 8 -20.37 26.40 6.76
CA ASP A 8 -19.29 25.39 6.78
C ASP A 8 -19.75 23.99 6.36
N ASP A 9 -21.02 23.64 6.62
CA ASP A 9 -21.66 22.40 6.19
C ASP A 9 -21.69 22.27 4.67
N GLN A 10 -22.05 23.34 3.94
CA GLN A 10 -22.03 23.32 2.48
C GLN A 10 -20.62 23.13 1.91
N ILE A 11 -19.61 23.69 2.57
CA ILE A 11 -18.20 23.51 2.18
C ILE A 11 -17.78 22.07 2.42
N ASN A 12 -18.09 21.50 3.59
CA ASN A 12 -17.73 20.14 3.94
C ASN A 12 -18.39 19.11 3.02
N ASP A 13 -19.68 19.28 2.70
CA ASP A 13 -20.41 18.39 1.81
C ASP A 13 -19.83 18.42 0.39
N ALA A 14 -19.49 19.60 -0.13
CA ALA A 14 -18.86 19.75 -1.43
C ALA A 14 -17.47 19.09 -1.47
N VAL A 15 -16.66 19.25 -0.42
CA VAL A 15 -15.35 18.61 -0.31
C VAL A 15 -15.49 17.08 -0.27
N LEU A 16 -16.41 16.54 0.53
CA LEU A 16 -16.66 15.09 0.61
C LEU A 16 -17.12 14.51 -0.73
N ALA A 17 -17.99 15.22 -1.45
CA ALA A 17 -18.42 14.81 -2.78
C ALA A 17 -17.26 14.75 -3.78
N ILE A 18 -16.37 15.74 -3.76
CA ILE A 18 -15.17 15.76 -4.62
C ILE A 18 -14.21 14.64 -4.24
N VAL A 19 -13.93 14.45 -2.95
CA VAL A 19 -13.08 13.35 -2.44
C VAL A 19 -13.58 12.01 -2.94
N LYS A 20 -14.89 11.76 -2.85
CA LYS A 20 -15.51 10.53 -3.34
C LYS A 20 -15.45 10.41 -4.86
N ASN A 21 -15.74 11.48 -5.60
CA ASN A 21 -15.71 11.47 -7.06
C ASN A 21 -14.30 11.25 -7.63
N LEU A 22 -13.28 11.71 -6.91
CA LEU A 22 -11.87 11.54 -7.27
C LEU A 22 -11.25 10.26 -6.68
N ASP A 23 -12.06 9.42 -6.03
CA ASP A 23 -11.63 8.18 -5.37
C ASP A 23 -10.46 8.40 -4.37
N LEU A 24 -10.50 9.53 -3.67
CA LEU A 24 -9.50 9.89 -2.66
C LEU A 24 -9.85 9.20 -1.34
N VAL A 25 -8.93 8.37 -0.84
CA VAL A 25 -9.11 7.63 0.41
C VAL A 25 -8.64 8.48 1.61
N PRO A 26 -9.48 8.68 2.65
CA PRO A 26 -9.05 9.34 3.88
C PRO A 26 -7.85 8.66 4.54
N ARG A 27 -6.99 9.44 5.21
CA ARG A 27 -5.77 8.90 5.84
C ARG A 27 -6.06 7.81 6.88
N GLU A 28 -7.14 7.95 7.65
CA GLU A 28 -7.52 6.96 8.65
C GLU A 28 -7.91 5.63 8.00
N ASP A 29 -8.64 5.68 6.89
CA ASP A 29 -9.04 4.50 6.12
C ASP A 29 -7.84 3.82 5.46
N LEU A 30 -6.80 4.57 5.07
CA LEU A 30 -5.54 4.00 4.56
C LEU A 30 -4.83 3.06 5.56
N ARG A 31 -5.09 3.22 6.86
CA ARG A 31 -4.56 2.29 7.88
C ARG A 31 -5.28 0.95 7.88
N ALA A 32 -6.56 0.94 7.52
CA ALA A 32 -7.35 -0.28 7.36
C ALA A 32 -7.26 -0.86 5.93
N TYR A 33 -6.80 -0.06 4.97
CA TYR A 33 -6.69 -0.47 3.57
C TYR A 33 -5.59 -1.52 3.38
N CYS A 34 -6.03 -2.74 2.99
CA CYS A 34 -5.16 -3.89 2.78
C CYS A 34 -5.33 -4.47 1.36
N PRO A 35 -4.81 -3.81 0.31
CA PRO A 35 -4.98 -4.28 -1.06
C PRO A 35 -4.18 -5.56 -1.35
N PRO A 36 -4.60 -6.34 -2.35
CA PRO A 36 -3.76 -7.37 -2.97
C PRO A 36 -2.45 -6.79 -3.49
N LEU A 37 -1.37 -7.58 -3.40
CA LEU A 37 -0.05 -7.20 -3.91
C LEU A 37 -0.06 -6.84 -5.41
N ASP A 38 -0.96 -7.44 -6.20
CA ASP A 38 -1.09 -7.13 -7.62
C ASP A 38 -1.53 -5.70 -7.91
N GLU A 39 -2.30 -5.08 -7.02
CA GLU A 39 -2.80 -3.71 -7.21
C GLU A 39 -1.67 -2.70 -6.98
N VAL A 40 -0.76 -2.98 -6.04
CA VAL A 40 0.30 -2.04 -5.65
C VAL A 40 1.62 -2.26 -6.38
N ARG A 41 1.88 -3.44 -6.96
CA ARG A 41 3.18 -3.78 -7.55
C ARG A 41 3.65 -2.80 -8.63
N LYS A 42 2.72 -2.29 -9.44
CA LYS A 42 3.05 -1.38 -10.54
C LYS A 42 3.64 -0.07 -10.03
N ASP A 43 3.04 0.48 -8.99
CA ASP A 43 3.35 1.83 -8.53
C ASP A 43 4.41 1.85 -7.42
N TYR A 44 4.45 0.79 -6.60
CA TYR A 44 5.32 0.73 -5.41
C TYR A 44 6.50 -0.24 -5.55
N PHE A 45 6.47 -1.15 -6.52
CA PHE A 45 7.50 -2.17 -6.72
C PHE A 45 8.01 -2.18 -8.16
N MET A 46 8.00 -1.03 -8.85
CA MET A 46 8.45 -0.89 -10.25
C MET A 46 7.90 -1.97 -11.20
N ASN A 47 6.67 -2.44 -10.94
CA ASN A 47 6.01 -3.51 -11.67
C ASN A 47 6.72 -4.89 -11.63
N HIS A 48 7.61 -5.11 -10.66
CA HIS A 48 8.25 -6.41 -10.42
C HIS A 48 7.22 -7.51 -10.14
N SER A 49 7.57 -8.74 -10.50
CA SER A 49 6.70 -9.90 -10.37
C SER A 49 6.57 -10.33 -8.91
N LYS A 50 5.48 -11.04 -8.55
CA LYS A 50 5.32 -11.57 -7.18
C LYS A 50 6.50 -12.45 -6.75
N PRO A 51 7.05 -13.36 -7.59
CA PRO A 51 8.25 -14.10 -7.24
C PRO A 51 9.44 -13.18 -6.92
N TRP A 52 9.63 -12.10 -7.68
CA TRP A 52 10.71 -11.14 -7.44
C TRP A 52 10.55 -10.48 -6.07
N ILE A 53 9.35 -9.98 -5.77
CA ILE A 53 9.05 -9.34 -4.48
C ILE A 53 9.23 -10.32 -3.32
N ARG A 54 8.79 -11.57 -3.46
CA ARG A 54 9.01 -12.59 -2.42
C ARG A 54 10.49 -12.82 -2.15
N ASN A 55 11.28 -13.09 -3.18
CA ASN A 55 12.69 -13.47 -3.01
C ASN A 55 13.57 -12.30 -2.57
N LEU A 56 13.30 -11.09 -3.08
CA LEU A 56 14.22 -9.96 -2.90
C LEU A 56 13.74 -8.96 -1.85
N ILE A 57 12.47 -9.00 -1.48
CA ILE A 57 11.92 -8.22 -0.37
C ILE A 57 11.62 -9.15 0.81
N PHE A 58 10.63 -10.03 0.70
CA PHE A 58 10.15 -10.79 1.87
C PHE A 58 11.20 -11.72 2.47
N ASP A 59 11.94 -12.46 1.64
CA ASP A 59 12.92 -13.43 2.12
C ASP A 59 14.20 -12.75 2.66
N ARG A 60 14.52 -11.55 2.19
CA ARG A 60 15.71 -10.78 2.63
C ARG A 60 15.44 -9.88 3.82
N PHE A 61 14.22 -9.36 3.91
CA PHE A 61 13.75 -8.45 4.94
C PHE A 61 12.58 -9.12 5.66
N PRO A 62 12.85 -10.13 6.51
CA PRO A 62 11.79 -10.90 7.18
C PRO A 62 10.94 -10.04 8.12
N GLU A 63 11.40 -8.87 8.55
CA GLU A 63 10.61 -7.87 9.29
C GLU A 63 9.43 -7.31 8.48
N THR A 64 9.43 -7.48 7.16
CA THR A 64 8.29 -7.12 6.31
C THR A 64 7.09 -8.05 6.51
N LEU A 65 7.27 -9.24 7.09
CA LEU A 65 6.22 -10.23 7.25
C LEU A 65 5.28 -9.91 8.42
N ASP A 66 3.97 -10.04 8.24
CA ASP A 66 2.96 -9.76 9.28
C ASP A 66 3.17 -10.57 10.56
N VAL A 67 3.59 -11.84 10.42
CA VAL A 67 3.95 -12.70 11.57
C VAL A 67 5.11 -12.17 12.41
N ASN A 68 5.94 -11.29 11.84
CA ASN A 68 7.04 -10.60 12.50
C ASN A 68 6.70 -9.14 12.83
N GLY A 69 5.43 -8.74 12.73
CA GLY A 69 4.97 -7.36 12.97
C GLY A 69 5.00 -6.46 11.74
N GLY A 70 5.35 -6.98 10.57
CA GLY A 70 5.43 -6.26 9.31
C GLY A 70 4.09 -6.05 8.60
N TRP A 71 4.19 -5.71 7.31
CA TRP A 71 3.08 -5.30 6.46
C TRP A 71 2.61 -6.34 5.44
N ALA A 72 3.41 -7.38 5.15
CA ALA A 72 3.09 -8.41 4.17
C ALA A 72 2.26 -9.54 4.78
N ILE A 73 1.03 -9.68 4.31
CA ILE A 73 0.06 -10.68 4.77
C ILE A 73 0.02 -11.82 3.76
N ASN A 74 0.14 -13.07 4.22
CA ASN A 74 0.24 -14.26 3.38
C ASN A 74 1.30 -14.10 2.27
N PRO A 75 2.59 -13.93 2.62
CA PRO A 75 3.67 -13.66 1.67
C PRO A 75 3.81 -14.76 0.60
N SER A 76 3.53 -16.01 0.96
CA SER A 76 3.50 -17.15 0.02
C SER A 76 2.32 -17.10 -0.96
N GLY A 77 1.23 -16.43 -0.57
CA GLY A 77 -0.06 -16.41 -1.27
C GLY A 77 -0.79 -17.74 -1.23
N ARG A 78 -0.37 -18.68 -0.38
CA ARG A 78 -0.82 -20.08 -0.33
C ARG A 78 -1.24 -20.54 1.07
N GLU A 79 -1.31 -19.65 2.04
CA GLU A 79 -1.75 -20.02 3.39
C GLU A 79 -3.20 -20.55 3.39
N PRO A 80 -3.52 -21.56 4.22
CA PRO A 80 -4.87 -22.08 4.34
C PRO A 80 -5.88 -21.00 4.69
N GLY A 81 -6.99 -20.93 3.95
CA GLY A 81 -8.08 -19.98 4.22
C GLY A 81 -7.89 -18.59 3.59
N MET A 82 -6.73 -18.28 3.01
CA MET A 82 -6.48 -17.00 2.35
C MET A 82 -5.89 -17.20 0.94
N ARG A 83 -6.45 -16.52 -0.06
CA ARG A 83 -5.95 -16.56 -1.44
C ARG A 83 -5.20 -15.27 -1.77
N GLY A 84 -3.94 -15.41 -2.17
CA GLY A 84 -3.12 -14.28 -2.59
C GLY A 84 -2.39 -13.59 -1.44
N THR A 85 -1.51 -12.66 -1.82
CA THR A 85 -0.70 -11.86 -0.90
C THR A 85 -1.34 -10.48 -0.80
N PHE A 86 -1.47 -9.96 0.41
CA PHE A 86 -2.01 -8.63 0.69
C PHE A 86 -0.99 -7.79 1.45
N VAL A 87 -1.17 -6.47 1.45
CA VAL A 87 -0.24 -5.53 2.11
C VAL A 87 -1.00 -4.58 3.01
N LYS A 88 -0.50 -4.30 4.22
CA LYS A 88 -0.96 -3.14 5.01
C LYS A 88 -0.41 -1.88 4.33
N PHE A 89 -1.24 -1.20 3.55
CA PHE A 89 -0.77 -0.25 2.54
C PHE A 89 0.12 0.88 3.11
N LEU A 90 -0.31 1.51 4.20
CA LEU A 90 0.46 2.61 4.79
C LEU A 90 1.83 2.15 5.31
N GLN A 91 1.86 1.03 6.05
CA GLN A 91 3.11 0.49 6.61
C GLN A 91 4.07 0.04 5.51
N MET A 92 3.56 -0.60 4.45
CA MET A 92 4.34 -0.96 3.28
C MET A 92 4.98 0.27 2.64
N LYS A 93 4.20 1.33 2.43
CA LYS A 93 4.70 2.56 1.80
C LYS A 93 5.78 3.24 2.64
N GLU A 94 5.60 3.31 3.96
CA GLU A 94 6.58 3.87 4.89
C GLU A 94 7.88 3.05 4.86
N TRP A 95 7.78 1.73 4.98
CA TRP A 95 8.93 0.83 4.94
C TRP A 95 9.70 0.92 3.60
N LEU A 96 8.99 0.93 2.47
CA LEU A 96 9.63 1.08 1.16
C LEU A 96 10.39 2.40 1.02
N ALA A 97 9.87 3.50 1.59
CA ALA A 97 10.55 4.79 1.56
C ALA A 97 11.83 4.80 2.40
N GLU A 98 11.84 4.06 3.51
CA GLU A 98 13.01 3.94 4.40
C GLU A 98 14.10 3.04 3.80
N HIS A 99 13.71 1.94 3.15
CA HIS A 99 14.62 0.90 2.67
C HIS A 99 14.91 0.96 1.16
N ASP A 100 14.42 1.97 0.43
CA ASP A 100 14.56 2.07 -1.04
C ASP A 100 16.01 1.90 -1.52
N ASN A 101 16.96 2.52 -0.81
CA ASN A 101 18.39 2.47 -1.16
C ASN A 101 19.06 1.12 -0.84
N GLU A 102 18.44 0.29 -0.01
CA GLU A 102 18.95 -1.04 0.36
C GLU A 102 18.52 -2.11 -0.66
N ILE A 103 17.47 -1.82 -1.43
CA ILE A 103 16.90 -2.73 -2.40
C ILE A 103 17.63 -2.57 -3.73
N ASN A 104 18.25 -3.65 -4.22
CA ASN A 104 18.74 -3.70 -5.59
C ASN A 104 17.58 -3.97 -6.56
N TRP A 105 16.87 -2.92 -6.95
CA TRP A 105 15.72 -2.99 -7.88
C TRP A 105 16.05 -3.63 -9.23
N TYR A 106 17.31 -3.60 -9.67
CA TYR A 106 17.71 -4.17 -10.97
C TYR A 106 18.19 -5.63 -10.87
N GLU A 107 18.11 -6.23 -9.70
CA GLU A 107 18.53 -7.60 -9.50
C GLU A 107 17.63 -8.58 -10.27
N LYS A 108 18.24 -9.59 -10.87
CA LYS A 108 17.54 -10.65 -11.59
C LYS A 108 17.45 -11.87 -10.70
N LEU A 109 16.29 -12.52 -10.68
CA LEU A 109 16.16 -13.84 -10.06
C LEU A 109 17.09 -14.81 -10.78
N ALA A 110 17.86 -15.58 -10.01
CA ALA A 110 18.55 -16.75 -10.54
C ALA A 110 17.48 -17.70 -11.08
N ILE A 111 17.57 -18.00 -12.38
CA ILE A 111 16.68 -18.92 -13.08
C ILE A 111 17.14 -20.35 -12.81
#